data_AF-A0A518C8I3-F1
#
_entry.id   AF-A0A518C8I3-F1
#
_cell.length_a   1.000
_cell.length_b   1.000
_cell.length_c   1.000
_cell.angle_alpha   90.00
_cell.angle_beta   90.00
_cell.angle_gamma   90.00
#
_symmetry.space_group_name_H-M   'P 1'
#
loop_
_entity.id
_entity.type
_entity.pdbx_description
1 polymer ?
#
loop_
_entity_poly.entity_id
_entity_poly.type
_entity_poly.pdbx_seq_one_letter_code
_entity_poly.pdbx_strand_id
1 'polypeptide(L)'
;MEAAKRQILISGDLDSQEFDGLAAWLSTWPSIELHAEEAAPWVANFDLILLCAARPGRFSAADVEMLRQRNPLAQLIQIFGPWCIGEARTGPVPDGIQRMAWFEWSYRLPEAIEGLSPVPATSSPQEQALASLAEVSIDGPSAAVGILATTAADYDYLRSACSALGYSARWLSTEEPTKANDLDALVGIVPGTDGAEFAELCRWFLAIPAAAKILCLGAPSWEDWQKAQSCGVTAILGQPFRLADLATLLKPQADCGILPLVNRP
;
A
#
# COMPACT_ATOMS: atom_id res chain seq x y z
N MET A 1 -30.14 -14.93 6.42
CA MET A 1 -29.05 -15.16 7.40
C MET A 1 -28.00 -14.14 7.06
N GLU A 2 -27.86 -13.11 7.88
CA GLU A 2 -26.86 -12.06 7.68
C GLU A 2 -25.47 -12.70 7.82
N ALA A 3 -24.55 -12.40 6.91
CA ALA A 3 -23.19 -12.93 7.01
C ALA A 3 -22.55 -12.37 8.29
N ALA A 4 -21.87 -13.22 9.07
CA ALA A 4 -21.19 -12.77 10.28
C ALA A 4 -20.11 -11.73 9.93
N LYS A 5 -20.11 -10.60 10.62
CA LYS A 5 -19.10 -9.55 10.44
C LYS A 5 -17.76 -9.99 11.01
N ARG A 6 -16.69 -9.67 10.30
CA ARG A 6 -15.32 -9.91 10.79
C ARG A 6 -15.00 -8.94 11.92
N GLN A 7 -14.46 -9.46 13.00
CA GLN A 7 -14.09 -8.71 14.19
C GLN A 7 -12.66 -8.19 14.03
N ILE A 8 -12.49 -6.88 13.93
CA ILE A 8 -11.18 -6.25 13.69
C ILE A 8 -10.81 -5.39 14.89
N LEU A 9 -9.66 -5.66 15.49
CA LEU A 9 -9.06 -4.79 16.51
C LEU A 9 -8.07 -3.83 15.84
N ILE A 10 -8.15 -2.54 16.16
CA ILE A 10 -7.14 -1.55 15.80
C ILE A 10 -6.55 -0.91 17.06
N SER A 11 -5.22 -0.85 17.15
CA SER A 11 -4.48 -0.38 18.32
C SER A 11 -3.18 0.33 17.91
N GLY A 12 -2.68 1.20 18.78
CA GLY A 12 -1.40 1.88 18.58
C GLY A 12 -1.53 3.39 18.36
N ASP A 13 -0.61 3.94 17.56
CA ASP A 13 -0.38 5.39 17.44
C ASP A 13 -1.34 6.07 16.44
N LEU A 14 -2.64 5.81 16.53
CA LEU A 14 -3.66 6.22 15.54
C LEU A 14 -3.78 7.73 15.31
N ASP A 15 -3.32 8.55 16.26
CA ASP A 15 -3.28 10.00 16.13
C ASP A 15 -2.10 10.49 15.26
N SER A 16 -1.23 9.59 14.80
CA SER A 16 -0.10 9.93 13.93
C SER A 16 -0.56 10.17 12.50
N GLN A 17 0.07 11.14 11.83
CA GLN A 17 -0.35 11.63 10.52
C GLN A 17 -0.36 10.53 9.44
N GLU A 18 0.61 9.60 9.49
CA GLU A 18 0.69 8.49 8.55
C GLU A 18 -0.46 7.47 8.64
N PHE A 19 -1.24 7.50 9.73
CA PHE A 19 -2.40 6.63 9.93
C PHE A 19 -3.72 7.39 9.85
N ASP A 20 -3.69 8.68 9.50
CA ASP A 20 -4.89 9.49 9.34
C ASP A 20 -5.85 8.86 8.33
N GLY A 21 -7.13 8.86 8.66
CA GLY A 21 -8.18 8.25 7.86
C GLY A 21 -8.26 6.72 7.90
N LEU A 22 -7.31 5.98 8.49
CA LEU A 22 -7.35 4.50 8.51
C LEU A 22 -8.62 3.95 9.19
N ALA A 23 -8.94 4.43 10.40
CA ALA A 23 -10.13 3.98 11.13
C ALA A 23 -11.43 4.39 10.42
N ALA A 24 -11.45 5.58 9.82
CA ALA A 24 -12.59 6.05 9.03
C ALA A 24 -12.79 5.19 7.78
N TRP A 25 -11.70 4.87 7.08
CA TRP A 25 -11.70 3.99 5.91
C TRP A 25 -12.19 2.58 6.28
N LEU A 26 -11.67 1.98 7.35
CA LEU A 26 -12.12 0.68 7.85
C LEU A 26 -13.63 0.71 8.14
N SER A 27 -14.12 1.77 8.78
CA SER A 27 -15.55 1.90 9.10
C SER A 27 -16.48 1.97 7.88
N THR A 28 -15.94 2.19 6.67
CA THR A 28 -16.73 2.13 5.41
C THR A 28 -17.03 0.70 4.96
N TRP A 29 -16.33 -0.30 5.50
CA TRP A 29 -16.50 -1.70 5.12
C TRP A 29 -17.71 -2.31 5.85
N PRO A 30 -18.77 -2.70 5.12
CA PRO A 30 -19.99 -3.21 5.76
C PRO A 30 -19.80 -4.59 6.41
N SER A 31 -18.78 -5.33 5.97
CA SER A 31 -18.47 -6.69 6.41
C SER A 31 -17.64 -6.75 7.71
N ILE A 32 -17.25 -5.61 8.28
CA ILE A 32 -16.40 -5.58 9.48
C ILE A 32 -17.12 -4.97 10.67
N GLU A 33 -16.65 -5.35 11.85
CA GLU A 33 -16.92 -4.68 13.12
C GLU A 33 -15.58 -4.22 13.70
N LEU A 34 -15.38 -2.91 13.75
CA LEU A 34 -14.13 -2.30 14.18
C LEU A 34 -14.15 -2.03 15.69
N HIS A 35 -13.12 -2.49 16.39
CA HIS A 35 -12.93 -2.36 17.82
C HIS A 35 -11.66 -1.57 18.12
N ALA A 36 -11.74 -0.62 19.04
CA ALA A 36 -10.59 0.11 19.56
C ALA A 36 -9.84 -0.70 20.63
N GLU A 37 -8.63 -0.26 20.98
CA GLU A 37 -7.73 -0.93 21.94
C GLU A 37 -8.39 -1.20 23.31
N GLU A 38 -9.28 -0.32 23.77
CA GLU A 38 -9.99 -0.45 25.04
C GLU A 38 -10.96 -1.64 25.08
N ALA A 39 -11.36 -2.17 23.92
CA ALA A 39 -12.21 -3.34 23.81
C ALA A 39 -11.44 -4.66 23.96
N ALA A 40 -10.12 -4.65 23.78
CA ALA A 40 -9.28 -5.85 23.79
C ALA A 40 -9.35 -6.70 25.09
N PRO A 41 -9.65 -6.15 26.29
CA PRO A 41 -9.87 -6.96 27.49
C PRO A 41 -11.21 -7.71 27.50
N TRP A 42 -12.20 -7.22 26.74
CA TRP A 42 -13.60 -7.65 26.84
C TRP A 42 -14.07 -8.47 25.62
N VAL A 43 -13.43 -8.24 24.48
CA VAL A 43 -13.70 -8.94 23.22
C VAL A 43 -12.54 -9.89 22.95
N ALA A 44 -12.87 -11.17 22.73
CA ALA A 44 -11.95 -12.20 22.30
C ALA A 44 -12.38 -12.73 20.93
N ASN A 45 -11.45 -13.38 20.22
CA ASN A 45 -11.65 -13.94 18.89
C ASN A 45 -11.77 -12.89 17.77
N PHE A 46 -10.88 -11.90 17.77
CA PHE A 46 -10.69 -11.07 16.59
C PHE A 46 -10.23 -11.93 15.40
N ASP A 47 -10.69 -11.59 14.19
CA ASP A 47 -10.22 -12.19 12.94
C ASP A 47 -8.93 -11.51 12.46
N LEU A 48 -8.80 -10.20 12.72
CA LEU A 48 -7.68 -9.37 12.29
C LEU A 48 -7.33 -8.37 13.40
N ILE A 49 -6.03 -8.23 13.69
CA ILE A 49 -5.50 -7.26 14.65
C ILE A 49 -4.51 -6.36 13.93
N LEU A 50 -4.81 -5.06 13.91
CA LEU A 50 -4.01 -4.02 13.29
C LEU A 50 -3.23 -3.24 14.35
N LEU A 51 -1.91 -3.30 14.27
CA LEU A 51 -0.97 -2.67 15.19
C LEU A 51 -0.30 -1.49 14.49
N CYS A 52 -0.75 -0.27 14.78
CA CYS A 52 -0.24 0.95 14.17
C CYS A 52 0.97 1.49 14.96
N ALA A 53 2.16 1.47 14.37
CA ALA A 53 3.40 1.87 15.01
C ALA A 53 4.10 3.01 14.26
N ALA A 54 3.99 4.23 14.78
CA ALA A 54 4.65 5.40 14.20
C ALA A 54 6.15 5.45 14.53
N ARG A 55 6.55 4.78 15.62
CA ARG A 55 7.94 4.72 16.10
C ARG A 55 8.38 3.27 16.37
N PRO A 56 9.69 2.97 16.20
CA PRO A 56 10.24 1.67 16.58
C PRO A 56 9.97 1.32 18.04
N GLY A 57 9.78 0.03 18.31
CA GLY A 57 9.57 -0.47 19.67
C GLY A 57 8.23 -0.12 20.32
N ARG A 58 7.24 0.40 19.58
CA ARG A 58 5.89 0.69 20.11
C ARG A 58 5.20 -0.54 20.71
N PHE A 59 5.44 -1.71 20.12
CA PHE A 59 4.90 -2.99 20.59
C PHE A 59 6.06 -3.91 20.97
N SER A 60 6.04 -4.39 22.21
CA SER A 60 7.02 -5.39 22.65
C SER A 60 6.61 -6.79 22.19
N ALA A 61 7.57 -7.73 22.19
CA ALA A 61 7.27 -9.14 21.93
C ALA A 61 6.27 -9.73 22.93
N ALA A 62 6.27 -9.25 24.18
CA ALA A 62 5.33 -9.69 25.21
C ALA A 62 3.89 -9.22 24.92
N ASP A 63 3.73 -7.99 24.41
CA ASP A 63 2.41 -7.46 24.04
C ASP A 63 1.82 -8.27 22.87
N VAL A 64 2.63 -8.52 21.84
CA VAL A 64 2.23 -9.31 20.67
C VAL A 64 1.87 -10.74 21.07
N GLU A 65 2.65 -11.37 21.94
CA GLU A 65 2.37 -12.73 22.41
C GLU A 65 1.09 -12.78 23.26
N MET A 66 0.83 -11.77 24.10
CA MET A 66 -0.44 -11.67 24.85
C MET A 66 -1.65 -11.60 23.91
N LEU A 67 -1.56 -10.78 22.85
CA LEU A 67 -2.62 -10.66 21.85
C LEU A 67 -2.85 -11.99 21.11
N ARG A 68 -1.77 -12.68 20.73
CA ARG A 68 -1.82 -13.99 20.08
C ARG A 68 -2.44 -15.06 20.96
N GLN A 69 -2.07 -15.13 22.24
CA GLN A 69 -2.65 -16.12 23.16
C GLN A 69 -4.15 -15.94 23.34
N ARG A 70 -4.64 -14.70 23.30
CA ARG A 70 -6.07 -14.39 23.38
C ARG A 70 -6.80 -14.59 22.05
N ASN A 71 -6.10 -14.45 20.92
CA ASN A 71 -6.66 -14.51 19.58
C ASN A 71 -5.80 -15.41 18.67
N PRO A 72 -5.76 -16.73 18.92
CA PRO A 72 -4.83 -17.64 18.25
C PRO A 72 -5.09 -17.79 16.74
N LEU A 73 -6.28 -17.43 16.27
CA LEU A 73 -6.67 -17.46 14.86
C LEU A 73 -6.61 -16.08 14.20
N ALA A 74 -6.34 -15.01 14.95
CA ALA A 74 -6.25 -13.68 14.38
C ALA A 74 -5.01 -13.55 13.50
N GLN A 75 -5.18 -12.93 12.34
CA GLN A 75 -4.05 -12.39 11.60
C GLN A 75 -3.55 -11.12 12.31
N LEU A 76 -2.26 -11.04 12.61
CA LEU A 76 -1.65 -9.84 13.20
C LEU A 76 -0.88 -9.09 12.11
N ILE A 77 -1.28 -7.85 11.83
CA ILE A 77 -0.62 -6.97 10.87
C ILE A 77 -0.14 -5.71 11.59
N GLN A 78 1.16 -5.46 11.55
CA GLN A 78 1.72 -4.18 11.94
C GLN A 78 1.76 -3.23 10.75
N ILE A 79 1.01 -2.13 10.85
CA ILE A 79 1.09 -1.00 9.94
C ILE A 79 2.12 -0.03 10.51
N PHE A 80 3.24 0.16 9.81
CA PHE A 80 4.38 0.88 10.36
C PHE A 80 4.68 2.18 9.61
N GLY A 81 4.98 3.23 10.38
CA GLY A 81 5.31 4.56 9.87
C GLY A 81 6.72 4.65 9.27
N PRO A 82 7.09 5.80 8.68
CA PRO A 82 8.38 6.01 8.02
C PRO A 82 9.60 5.70 8.90
N TRP A 83 9.49 5.97 10.20
CA TRP A 83 10.58 5.78 11.17
C TRP A 83 10.85 4.31 11.52
N CYS A 84 9.95 3.41 11.13
CA CYS A 84 10.04 1.98 11.39
C CYS A 84 10.61 1.19 10.19
N ILE A 85 10.87 1.82 9.05
CA ILE A 85 11.40 1.17 7.83
C ILE A 85 12.73 0.45 8.12
N GLY A 86 13.61 1.10 8.89
CA GLY A 86 14.92 0.55 9.26
C GLY A 86 14.88 -0.54 10.33
N GLU A 87 13.77 -0.69 11.05
CA GLU A 87 13.66 -1.59 12.21
C GLU A 87 13.88 -3.05 11.84
N ALA A 88 13.48 -3.46 10.63
CA ALA A 88 13.73 -4.82 10.14
C ALA A 88 15.23 -5.16 10.00
N ARG A 89 16.12 -4.16 9.94
CA ARG A 89 17.57 -4.35 9.85
C ARG A 89 18.26 -4.33 11.21
N THR A 90 17.73 -3.59 12.18
CA THR A 90 18.47 -3.23 13.41
C THR A 90 17.72 -3.51 14.70
N GLY A 91 16.40 -3.73 14.66
CA GLY A 91 15.54 -3.87 15.83
C GLY A 91 14.93 -5.27 15.98
N PRO A 92 14.55 -5.65 17.20
CA PRO A 92 13.79 -6.88 17.43
C PRO A 92 12.34 -6.64 16.99
N VAL A 93 12.05 -7.02 15.75
CA VAL A 93 10.67 -7.11 15.27
C VAL A 93 10.02 -8.32 15.93
N PRO A 94 8.88 -8.19 16.63
CA PRO A 94 8.19 -9.34 17.19
C PRO A 94 7.87 -10.38 16.11
N ASP A 95 8.16 -11.66 16.39
CA ASP A 95 7.88 -12.75 15.44
C ASP A 95 6.37 -12.91 15.21
N GLY A 96 6.01 -13.49 14.06
CA GLY A 96 4.62 -13.88 13.76
C GLY A 96 3.66 -12.70 13.55
N ILE A 97 4.17 -11.50 13.28
CA ILE A 97 3.40 -10.37 12.76
C ILE A 97 3.73 -10.17 11.28
N GLN A 98 2.71 -9.93 10.47
CA GLN A 98 2.91 -9.43 9.12
C GLN A 98 3.19 -7.93 9.18
N ARG A 99 4.03 -7.43 8.29
CA ARG A 99 4.38 -6.01 8.23
C ARG A 99 3.89 -5.39 6.93
N MET A 100 3.34 -4.19 7.07
CA MET A 100 2.79 -3.39 6.00
C MET A 100 3.21 -1.94 6.22
N ALA A 101 3.80 -1.29 5.23
CA ALA A 101 4.15 0.12 5.39
C ALA A 101 2.87 0.97 5.37
N TRP A 102 2.91 2.13 6.02
CA TRP A 102 1.75 3.02 6.16
C TRP A 102 1.15 3.47 4.82
N PHE A 103 1.89 3.51 3.72
CA PHE A 103 1.32 3.85 2.40
C PHE A 103 0.68 2.64 1.70
N GLU A 104 0.90 1.42 2.19
CA GLU A 104 0.44 0.18 1.55
C GLU A 104 -0.96 -0.26 1.98
N TRP A 105 -1.44 0.19 3.15
CA TRP A 105 -2.69 -0.33 3.72
C TRP A 105 -3.87 -0.12 2.79
N SER A 106 -3.88 0.96 2.02
CA SER A 106 -5.00 1.30 1.16
C SER A 106 -5.25 0.29 0.04
N TYR A 107 -4.22 -0.43 -0.40
CA TYR A 107 -4.33 -1.44 -1.46
C TYR A 107 -4.02 -2.87 -1.01
N ARG A 108 -3.36 -3.08 0.13
CA ARG A 108 -3.08 -4.43 0.66
C ARG A 108 -4.03 -4.88 1.78
N LEU A 109 -4.58 -3.95 2.54
CA LEU A 109 -5.50 -4.28 3.63
C LEU A 109 -6.84 -4.87 3.15
N PRO A 110 -7.41 -4.48 1.97
CA PRO A 110 -8.59 -5.14 1.41
C PRO A 110 -8.50 -6.67 1.39
N GLU A 111 -7.40 -7.23 0.87
CA GLU A 111 -7.18 -8.69 0.78
C GLU A 111 -7.18 -9.35 2.17
N ALA A 112 -6.56 -8.71 3.16
CA ALA A 112 -6.56 -9.20 4.54
C ALA A 112 -7.95 -9.15 5.18
N ILE A 113 -8.72 -8.08 4.94
CA ILE A 113 -10.11 -7.92 5.42
C ILE A 113 -11.04 -8.94 4.79
N GLU A 114 -10.86 -9.26 3.51
CA GLU A 114 -11.66 -10.27 2.82
C GLU A 114 -11.20 -11.70 3.14
N GLY A 115 -9.99 -11.83 3.72
CA GLY A 115 -9.44 -13.12 4.13
C GLY A 115 -9.01 -13.95 2.94
N LEU A 116 -8.73 -13.29 1.82
CA LEU A 116 -8.39 -13.90 0.54
C LEU A 116 -6.94 -14.34 0.46
N SER A 117 -6.24 -14.57 1.57
CA SER A 117 -4.88 -15.06 1.51
C SER A 117 -4.88 -16.45 0.84
N PRO A 118 -4.27 -16.60 -0.35
CA PRO A 118 -4.28 -17.87 -1.09
C PRO A 118 -3.51 -18.97 -0.37
N VAL A 119 -2.73 -18.61 0.65
CA VAL A 119 -1.85 -19.50 1.38
C VAL A 119 -2.00 -19.36 2.89
N PRO A 120 -1.76 -20.45 3.66
CA PRO A 120 -1.74 -20.40 5.11
C PRO A 120 -0.76 -19.37 5.66
N ALA A 121 -1.06 -18.83 6.85
CA ALA A 121 -0.14 -17.91 7.55
C ALA A 121 1.25 -18.52 7.85
N THR A 122 1.36 -19.84 7.85
CA THR A 122 2.61 -20.59 8.03
C THR A 122 3.44 -20.72 6.76
N SER A 123 2.93 -20.30 5.60
CA SER A 123 3.67 -20.35 4.35
C SER A 123 4.86 -19.39 4.38
N SER A 124 5.96 -19.84 3.79
CA SER A 124 7.17 -19.05 3.65
C SER A 124 6.92 -17.78 2.81
N PRO A 125 7.74 -16.72 2.96
CA PRO A 125 7.63 -15.52 2.13
C PRO A 125 7.67 -15.82 0.62
N GLN A 126 8.43 -16.85 0.19
CA GLN A 126 8.53 -17.26 -1.20
C GLN A 126 7.22 -17.89 -1.71
N GLU A 127 6.58 -18.74 -0.92
CA GLU A 127 5.28 -19.33 -1.25
C GLU A 127 4.19 -18.26 -1.30
N GLN A 128 4.20 -17.33 -0.34
CA GLN A 128 3.29 -16.17 -0.35
C GLN A 128 3.48 -15.33 -1.61
N ALA A 129 4.73 -15.04 -1.99
CA ALA A 129 5.04 -14.29 -3.21
C ALA A 129 4.57 -15.03 -4.47
N LEU A 130 4.82 -16.34 -4.56
CA LEU A 130 4.39 -17.15 -5.71
C LEU A 130 2.86 -17.22 -5.82
N ALA A 131 2.17 -17.39 -4.70
CA ALA A 131 0.71 -17.42 -4.67
C ALA A 131 0.10 -16.06 -5.06
N SER A 132 0.69 -14.96 -4.56
CA SER A 132 0.26 -13.60 -4.93
C SER A 132 0.40 -13.35 -6.44
N LEU A 133 1.41 -13.94 -7.10
CA LEU A 133 1.59 -13.85 -8.55
C LEU A 133 0.55 -14.66 -9.33
N ALA A 134 0.12 -15.81 -8.80
CA ALA A 134 -0.88 -16.66 -9.44
C ALA A 134 -2.27 -16.00 -9.50
N GLU A 135 -2.55 -15.09 -8.56
CA GLU A 135 -3.82 -14.34 -8.51
C GLU A 135 -3.83 -13.11 -9.43
N VAL A 136 -2.67 -12.69 -9.92
CA VAL A 136 -2.60 -11.61 -10.90
C VAL A 136 -3.10 -12.15 -12.25
N SER A 137 -4.40 -11.99 -12.48
CA SER A 137 -5.01 -12.24 -13.80
C SER A 137 -4.46 -11.23 -14.80
N ILE A 138 -3.88 -11.77 -15.89
CA ILE A 138 -3.43 -11.03 -17.08
C ILE A 138 -4.56 -11.01 -18.12
N ASP A 139 -5.79 -10.79 -17.70
CA ASP A 139 -6.95 -10.79 -18.61
C ASP A 139 -7.33 -9.36 -18.99
N GLY A 140 -6.95 -8.94 -20.19
CA GLY A 140 -7.35 -7.64 -20.76
C GLY A 140 -6.51 -7.23 -21.99
N PRO A 141 -6.98 -6.25 -22.78
CA PRO A 141 -6.11 -5.59 -23.75
C PRO A 141 -4.88 -4.99 -23.04
N SER A 142 -3.71 -5.04 -23.68
CA SER A 142 -2.47 -4.52 -23.09
C SER A 142 -2.61 -3.01 -22.83
N ALA A 143 -2.85 -2.65 -21.58
CA ALA A 143 -2.93 -1.26 -21.16
C ALA A 143 -1.56 -0.58 -21.34
N ALA A 144 -1.58 0.70 -21.70
CA ALA A 144 -0.38 1.48 -21.95
C ALA A 144 0.03 2.23 -20.69
N VAL A 145 1.24 1.92 -20.20
CA VAL A 145 1.83 2.53 -19.01
C VAL A 145 2.95 3.48 -19.43
N GLY A 146 2.82 4.75 -19.07
CA GLY A 146 3.90 5.71 -19.20
C GLY A 146 4.84 5.64 -17.99
N ILE A 147 6.14 5.54 -18.23
CA ILE A 147 7.15 5.50 -17.18
C ILE A 147 7.98 6.79 -17.23
N LEU A 148 8.02 7.51 -16.11
CA LEU A 148 8.85 8.68 -15.87
C LEU A 148 10.00 8.25 -14.96
N ALA A 149 11.13 7.94 -15.58
CA ALA A 149 12.34 7.52 -14.89
C ALA A 149 13.51 8.44 -15.26
N THR A 150 14.36 8.73 -14.28
CA THR A 150 15.54 9.59 -14.41
C THR A 150 16.74 8.85 -14.99
N THR A 151 16.75 7.52 -14.87
CA THR A 151 17.82 6.67 -15.40
C THR A 151 17.26 5.55 -16.27
N ALA A 152 18.08 5.05 -17.20
CA ALA A 152 17.73 3.89 -18.01
C ALA A 152 17.53 2.63 -17.17
N ALA A 153 18.27 2.49 -16.07
CA ALA A 153 18.16 1.36 -15.16
C ALA A 153 16.79 1.33 -14.45
N ASP A 154 16.34 2.48 -13.96
CA ASP A 154 15.03 2.63 -13.32
C ASP A 154 13.88 2.38 -14.32
N TYR A 155 14.04 2.88 -15.55
CA TYR A 155 13.11 2.59 -16.64
C TYR A 155 13.04 1.09 -16.94
N ASP A 156 14.18 0.43 -17.14
CA ASP A 156 14.22 -1.01 -17.46
C ASP A 156 13.68 -1.87 -16.32
N TYR A 157 13.91 -1.47 -15.08
CA TYR A 157 13.34 -2.12 -13.90
C TYR A 157 11.80 -2.08 -13.91
N LEU A 158 11.21 -0.89 -14.05
CA LEU A 158 9.74 -0.73 -14.10
C LEU A 158 9.14 -1.33 -15.38
N ARG A 159 9.81 -1.21 -16.52
CA ARG A 159 9.39 -1.81 -17.80
C ARG A 159 9.31 -3.33 -17.68
N SER A 160 10.31 -3.95 -17.04
CA SER A 160 10.32 -5.39 -16.81
C SER A 160 9.18 -5.82 -15.90
N ALA A 161 8.89 -5.05 -14.83
CA ALA A 161 7.77 -5.31 -13.95
C ALA A 161 6.42 -5.19 -14.68
N CYS A 162 6.22 -4.14 -15.47
CA CYS A 162 5.02 -3.95 -16.28
C CYS A 162 4.85 -5.08 -17.32
N SER A 163 5.94 -5.45 -17.99
CA SER A 163 5.92 -6.53 -18.99
C SER A 163 5.62 -7.90 -18.36
N ALA A 164 6.09 -8.18 -17.15
CA ALA A 164 5.76 -9.40 -16.42
C ALA A 164 4.26 -9.49 -16.08
N LEU A 165 3.58 -8.35 -16.01
CA LEU A 165 2.16 -8.18 -15.75
C LEU A 165 1.32 -8.05 -17.04
N GLY A 166 1.93 -8.15 -18.23
CA GLY A 166 1.25 -8.04 -19.53
C GLY A 166 1.00 -6.61 -20.03
N TYR A 167 1.49 -5.59 -19.32
CA TYR A 167 1.36 -4.20 -19.73
C TYR A 167 2.44 -3.78 -20.73
N SER A 168 2.08 -2.87 -21.64
CA SER A 168 3.05 -2.19 -22.49
C SER A 168 3.56 -0.95 -21.76
N ALA A 169 4.88 -0.73 -21.81
CA ALA A 169 5.53 0.36 -21.08
C ALA A 169 6.31 1.26 -22.03
N ARG A 170 6.15 2.58 -21.87
CA ARG A 170 6.81 3.62 -22.69
C ARG A 170 7.59 4.57 -21.80
N TRP A 171 8.84 4.89 -22.16
CA TRP A 171 9.63 5.89 -21.45
C TRP A 171 9.21 7.29 -21.89
N LEU A 172 8.76 8.13 -20.96
CA LEU A 172 8.24 9.46 -21.27
C LEU A 172 9.27 10.58 -21.19
N SER A 173 10.50 10.32 -20.74
CA SER A 173 11.55 11.35 -20.60
C SER A 173 11.97 12.01 -21.94
N THR A 174 11.55 11.46 -23.08
CA THR A 174 11.90 11.93 -24.43
C THR A 174 10.73 12.55 -25.19
N GLU A 175 9.53 12.60 -24.60
CA GLU A 175 8.30 13.03 -25.28
C GLU A 175 7.71 14.32 -24.68
N GLU A 176 6.78 14.95 -25.40
CA GLU A 176 5.98 16.05 -24.85
C GLU A 176 4.68 15.48 -24.25
N PRO A 177 4.22 15.96 -23.07
CA PRO A 177 3.03 15.43 -22.40
C PRO A 177 1.77 15.41 -23.24
N THR A 178 1.65 16.36 -24.17
CA THR A 178 0.49 16.53 -25.06
C THR A 178 0.31 15.38 -26.05
N LYS A 179 1.32 14.51 -26.23
CA LYS A 179 1.28 13.38 -27.16
C LYS A 179 0.92 12.05 -26.51
N ALA A 180 0.68 12.05 -25.19
CA ALA A 180 0.51 10.84 -24.39
C ALA A 180 -0.92 10.67 -23.83
N ASN A 181 -1.93 11.07 -24.61
CA ASN A 181 -3.35 11.00 -24.22
C ASN A 181 -3.94 9.58 -24.21
N ASP A 182 -3.18 8.58 -24.65
CA ASP A 182 -3.57 7.18 -24.79
C ASP A 182 -3.10 6.29 -23.63
N LEU A 183 -2.57 6.88 -22.56
CA LEU A 183 -2.05 6.13 -21.41
C LEU A 183 -3.12 5.86 -20.36
N ASP A 184 -3.19 4.62 -19.90
CA ASP A 184 -4.09 4.18 -18.83
C ASP A 184 -3.51 4.51 -17.44
N ALA A 185 -2.18 4.48 -17.33
CA ALA A 185 -1.45 4.75 -16.09
C ALA A 185 -0.11 5.43 -16.34
N LEU A 186 0.35 6.17 -15.32
CA LEU A 186 1.66 6.77 -15.24
C LEU A 186 2.37 6.29 -13.96
N VAL A 187 3.61 5.83 -14.13
CA VAL A 187 4.48 5.46 -13.01
C VAL A 187 5.72 6.35 -13.04
N GLY A 188 5.91 7.13 -12.00
CA GLY A 188 7.09 7.96 -11.84
C GLY A 188 8.01 7.40 -10.76
N ILE A 189 9.31 7.33 -11.04
CA ILE A 189 10.34 6.84 -10.11
C ILE A 189 11.38 7.93 -9.91
N VAL A 190 11.52 8.37 -8.66
CA VAL A 190 12.44 9.44 -8.26
C VAL A 190 13.08 9.11 -6.91
N PRO A 191 14.26 9.65 -6.59
CA PRO A 191 14.90 9.42 -5.29
C PRO A 191 14.17 10.08 -4.11
N GLY A 192 13.39 11.13 -4.37
CA GLY A 192 12.64 11.89 -3.35
C GLY A 192 11.81 13.02 -3.97
N THR A 193 11.04 13.74 -3.16
CA THR A 193 10.10 14.77 -3.62
C THR A 193 10.64 16.22 -3.58
N ASP A 194 11.89 16.42 -3.19
CA ASP A 194 12.52 17.75 -3.11
C ASP A 194 13.34 18.14 -4.35
N GLY A 195 13.52 17.21 -5.29
CA GLY A 195 14.36 17.38 -6.48
C GLY A 195 13.63 17.98 -7.68
N ALA A 196 14.42 18.44 -8.67
CA ALA A 196 13.88 18.93 -9.94
C ALA A 196 13.16 17.82 -10.73
N GLU A 197 13.60 16.58 -10.54
CA GLU A 197 13.03 15.37 -11.13
C GLU A 197 11.57 15.17 -10.70
N PHE A 198 11.26 15.46 -9.43
CA PHE A 198 9.89 15.41 -8.92
C PHE A 198 9.02 16.53 -9.51
N ALA A 199 9.55 17.74 -9.66
CA ALA A 199 8.83 18.84 -10.30
C ALA A 199 8.48 18.54 -11.77
N GLU A 200 9.39 17.89 -12.50
CA GLU A 200 9.10 17.42 -13.86
C GLU A 200 8.01 16.34 -13.88
N LEU A 201 8.09 15.37 -12.98
CA LEU A 201 7.08 14.33 -12.83
C LEU A 201 5.69 14.94 -12.52
N CYS A 202 5.62 15.94 -11.65
CA CYS A 202 4.39 16.66 -11.36
C CYS A 202 3.78 17.32 -12.62
N ARG A 203 4.62 17.90 -13.50
CA ARG A 203 4.17 18.47 -14.77
C ARG A 203 3.49 17.43 -15.65
N TRP A 204 4.03 16.21 -15.70
CA TRP A 204 3.43 15.10 -16.45
C TRP A 204 2.12 14.62 -15.84
N PHE A 205 2.10 14.43 -14.51
CA PHE A 205 0.91 13.97 -13.80
C PHE A 205 -0.26 14.94 -13.95
N LEU A 206 -0.01 16.25 -13.89
CA LEU A 206 -1.05 17.26 -14.11
C LEU A 206 -1.52 17.35 -15.58
N ALA A 207 -0.67 17.01 -16.54
CA ALA A 207 -1.00 17.08 -17.96
C ALA A 207 -1.92 15.94 -18.44
N ILE A 208 -1.96 14.81 -17.72
CA ILE A 208 -2.70 13.60 -18.12
C ILE A 208 -3.67 13.21 -16.98
N PRO A 209 -4.77 13.96 -16.80
CA PRO A 209 -5.62 13.84 -15.61
C PRO A 209 -6.34 12.48 -15.49
N ALA A 210 -6.66 11.83 -16.61
CA ALA A 210 -7.45 10.59 -16.64
C ALA A 210 -6.67 9.33 -16.26
N ALA A 211 -5.33 9.36 -16.32
CA ALA A 211 -4.50 8.20 -16.00
C ALA A 211 -4.38 7.99 -14.47
N ALA A 212 -4.26 6.74 -14.05
CA ALA A 212 -3.80 6.40 -12.70
C ALA A 212 -2.36 6.92 -12.50
N LYS A 213 -2.02 7.48 -11.33
CA LYS A 213 -0.73 8.17 -11.12
C LYS A 213 -0.03 7.60 -9.90
N ILE A 214 1.03 6.86 -10.15
CA ILE A 214 1.75 6.09 -9.14
C ILE A 214 3.14 6.70 -8.96
N LEU A 215 3.48 7.07 -7.73
CA LEU A 215 4.80 7.57 -7.38
C LEU A 215 5.61 6.47 -6.67
N CYS A 216 6.73 6.08 -7.26
CA CYS A 216 7.64 5.08 -6.72
C CYS A 216 8.81 5.75 -5.98
N LEU A 217 8.98 5.41 -4.69
CA LEU A 217 9.97 5.99 -3.79
C LEU A 217 10.62 4.91 -2.91
N GLY A 218 11.87 5.13 -2.48
CA GLY A 218 12.58 4.19 -1.61
C GLY A 218 12.06 4.12 -0.17
N ALA A 219 11.89 5.28 0.48
CA ALA A 219 11.44 5.36 1.86
C ALA A 219 10.46 6.54 2.02
N PRO A 220 9.19 6.37 1.58
CA PRO A 220 8.22 7.46 1.56
C PRO A 220 7.92 7.97 2.98
N SER A 221 8.03 9.28 3.15
CA SER A 221 7.53 10.01 4.32
C SER A 221 6.10 10.51 4.10
N TRP A 222 5.45 10.94 5.17
CA TRP A 222 4.14 11.60 5.07
C TRP A 222 4.22 12.91 4.26
N GLU A 223 5.31 13.66 4.38
CA GLU A 223 5.53 14.89 3.61
C GLU A 223 5.66 14.61 2.10
N ASP A 224 6.29 13.48 1.73
CA ASP A 224 6.36 13.05 0.33
C ASP A 224 4.97 12.80 -0.24
N TRP A 225 4.08 12.18 0.55
CA TRP A 225 2.70 11.96 0.13
C TRP A 225 1.91 13.25 -0.03
N GLN A 226 2.03 14.20 0.90
CA GLN A 226 1.35 15.49 0.77
C GLN A 226 1.80 16.24 -0.50
N LYS A 227 3.10 16.26 -0.79
CA LYS A 227 3.65 16.85 -2.02
C LYS A 227 3.14 16.10 -3.25
N ALA A 228 3.20 14.77 -3.24
CA ALA A 228 2.73 13.91 -4.33
C ALA A 228 1.24 14.14 -4.64
N GLN A 229 0.40 14.19 -3.61
CA GLN A 229 -1.04 14.41 -3.73
C GLN A 229 -1.35 15.76 -4.40
N SER A 230 -0.57 16.81 -4.12
CA SER A 230 -0.72 18.11 -4.77
C SER A 230 -0.51 18.06 -6.30
N CYS A 231 0.15 17.02 -6.80
CA CYS A 231 0.38 16.76 -8.23
C CYS A 231 -0.60 15.73 -8.82
N GLY A 232 -1.62 15.31 -8.06
CA GLY A 232 -2.63 14.34 -8.49
C GLY A 232 -2.18 12.88 -8.38
N VAL A 233 -1.10 12.58 -7.65
CA VAL A 233 -0.72 11.20 -7.33
C VAL A 233 -1.84 10.51 -6.59
N THR A 234 -2.19 9.31 -7.05
CA THR A 234 -3.26 8.49 -6.47
C THR A 234 -2.72 7.40 -5.56
N ALA A 235 -1.46 6.99 -5.72
CA ALA A 235 -0.82 5.97 -4.87
C ALA A 235 0.70 6.12 -4.81
N ILE A 236 1.28 5.65 -3.70
CA ILE A 236 2.73 5.47 -3.54
C ILE A 236 3.07 3.99 -3.64
N LEU A 237 4.18 3.69 -4.32
CA LEU A 237 4.78 2.36 -4.42
C LEU A 237 6.19 2.38 -3.81
N GLY A 238 6.34 1.81 -2.62
CA GLY A 238 7.63 1.73 -1.92
C GLY A 238 8.63 0.79 -2.59
N GLN A 239 9.93 1.10 -2.58
CA GLN A 239 10.96 0.18 -3.07
C GLN A 239 11.62 -0.59 -1.92
N PRO A 240 11.84 -1.91 -2.07
CA PRO A 240 11.38 -2.76 -3.18
C PRO A 240 9.86 -3.02 -3.09
N PHE A 241 9.19 -3.22 -4.24
CA PHE A 241 7.75 -3.52 -4.32
C PHE A 241 7.46 -4.94 -4.80
N ARG A 242 6.22 -5.42 -4.59
CA ARG A 242 5.70 -6.67 -5.17
C ARG A 242 5.02 -6.40 -6.50
N LEU A 243 5.09 -7.35 -7.44
CA LEU A 243 4.39 -7.23 -8.71
C LEU A 243 2.87 -7.19 -8.53
N ALA A 244 2.32 -7.91 -7.54
CA ALA A 244 0.91 -7.86 -7.18
C ALA A 244 0.47 -6.44 -6.78
N ASP A 245 1.29 -5.74 -5.97
CA ASP A 245 1.01 -4.36 -5.57
C ASP A 245 0.96 -3.42 -6.79
N LEU A 246 1.95 -3.53 -7.69
CA LEU A 246 1.95 -2.77 -8.94
C LEU A 246 0.73 -3.10 -9.81
N ALA A 247 0.37 -4.37 -9.93
CA ALA A 247 -0.79 -4.82 -10.71
C ALA A 247 -2.10 -4.24 -10.17
N THR A 248 -2.26 -4.20 -8.85
CA THR A 248 -3.41 -3.60 -8.19
C THR A 248 -3.46 -2.10 -8.45
N LEU A 249 -2.34 -1.39 -8.30
CA LEU A 249 -2.27 0.06 -8.48
C LEU A 249 -2.43 0.53 -9.94
N LEU A 250 -2.02 -0.28 -10.92
CA LEU A 250 -2.16 0.04 -12.35
C LEU A 250 -3.60 -0.04 -12.85
N LYS A 251 -4.48 -0.77 -12.15
CA LYS A 251 -5.90 -0.81 -12.50
C LYS A 251 -6.54 0.55 -12.19
N PRO A 252 -7.40 1.08 -13.08
CA PRO A 252 -8.17 2.28 -12.79
C PRO A 252 -8.89 2.13 -11.45
N GLN A 253 -8.40 2.87 -10.47
CA GLN A 253 -8.94 2.90 -9.13
C GLN A 253 -10.23 3.72 -9.20
N ALA A 254 -11.40 3.06 -9.21
CA ALA A 254 -12.68 3.76 -9.05
C ALA A 254 -12.71 4.33 -7.63
N ASP A 255 -12.45 5.65 -7.48
CA ASP A 255 -12.42 6.36 -6.20
C ASP A 255 -11.93 5.47 -5.05
N CYS A 256 -10.73 4.90 -5.23
CA CYS A 256 -10.17 4.11 -4.14
C CYS A 256 -9.97 5.09 -3.02
N GLY A 257 -10.69 4.86 -1.92
CA GLY A 257 -10.81 5.75 -0.77
C GLY A 257 -9.50 5.95 0.00
N ILE A 258 -8.37 5.87 -0.70
CA ILE A 258 -7.00 6.13 -0.28
C ILE A 258 -6.89 7.51 0.38
N LEU A 259 -7.85 8.43 0.17
CA LEU A 259 -8.33 9.49 1.09
C LEU A 259 -9.24 10.47 0.30
N PRO A 260 -10.58 10.33 0.26
CA PRO A 260 -11.47 11.40 -0.20
C PRO A 260 -11.87 12.37 0.93
N LEU A 261 -11.38 12.18 2.17
CA LEU A 261 -11.93 12.90 3.32
C LEU A 261 -11.30 14.27 3.60
N VAL A 262 -10.21 14.67 2.94
CA VAL A 262 -9.58 15.98 3.20
C VAL A 262 -9.98 17.05 2.17
N ASN A 263 -10.59 16.70 1.04
CA ASN A 263 -11.00 17.69 0.03
C ASN A 263 -12.34 17.35 -0.65
N ARG A 264 -13.43 17.29 0.13
CA ARG A 264 -14.75 17.71 -0.39
C ARG A 264 -15.07 19.06 0.26
N PRO A 265 -15.33 20.13 -0.51
CA PRO A 265 -15.71 21.43 0.04
C PRO A 265 -17.00 21.36 0.87
#